data_AF-A0A835C7A1-F1
#
_entry.id   AF-A0A835C7A1-F1
#
_cell.length_a   1.000
_cell.length_b   1.000
_cell.length_c   1.000
_cell.angle_alpha   90.00
_cell.angle_beta   90.00
_cell.angle_gamma   90.00
#
_symmetry.space_group_name_H-M   'P 1'
#
loop_
_entity.id
_entity.type
_entity.pdbx_description
1 polymer ?
#
loop_
_entity_poly.entity_id
_entity_poly.type
_entity_poly.pdbx_seq_one_letter_code
_entity_poly.pdbx_strand_id
1 'polypeptide(L)'
;MNPGTNLTVFDRDAFNYLGITATDLGAESVKNAEDNDGWPKKLDSFVGKKFFFKVWIKISEWNVFTSLTVQKMTDDPTILDKYSVHRHPQV
;
A
#
# COMPACT_ATOMS: atom_id res chain seq x y z
N MET A 1 20.84 -2.47 4.06
CA MET A 1 19.50 -1.85 4.05
C MET A 1 18.86 -2.26 2.74
N ASN A 2 17.78 -3.03 2.75
CA ASN A 2 17.08 -3.35 1.50
C ASN A 2 16.36 -2.05 1.09
N PRO A 3 16.67 -1.43 -0.07
CA PRO A 3 16.00 -0.20 -0.46
C PRO A 3 14.52 -0.52 -0.69
N GLY A 4 13.67 -0.12 0.26
CA GLY A 4 12.23 -0.22 0.11
C GLY A 4 11.73 0.77 -0.93
N THR A 5 10.74 0.36 -1.72
CA THR A 5 10.05 1.24 -2.65
C THR A 5 8.80 1.80 -1.97
N ASN A 6 8.68 3.13 -1.92
CA ASN A 6 7.48 3.77 -1.38
C ASN A 6 6.40 3.85 -2.46
N LEU A 7 5.20 3.36 -2.12
CA LEU A 7 4.01 3.46 -2.95
C LEU A 7 2.96 4.32 -2.23
N THR A 8 2.28 5.19 -2.96
CA THR A 8 1.17 5.99 -2.43
C THR A 8 -0.15 5.33 -2.80
N VAL A 9 -0.96 5.01 -1.79
CA VAL A 9 -2.33 4.51 -1.95
C VAL A 9 -3.31 5.62 -1.56
N PHE A 10 -4.28 5.91 -2.41
CA PHE A 10 -5.30 6.93 -2.14
C PHE A 10 -6.58 6.31 -1.56
N ASP A 11 -7.41 7.17 -0.95
CA ASP A 11 -8.58 6.82 -0.15
C ASP A 11 -9.47 5.74 -0.77
N ARG A 12 -9.82 5.85 -2.06
CA ARG A 12 -10.65 4.84 -2.73
C ARG A 12 -10.06 3.42 -2.67
N ASP A 13 -8.77 3.29 -2.98
CA ASP A 13 -8.10 1.98 -3.04
C ASP A 13 -7.79 1.46 -1.63
N ALA A 14 -7.46 2.35 -0.69
CA ALA A 14 -7.31 2.02 0.72
C ALA A 14 -8.63 1.55 1.34
N PHE A 15 -9.74 2.25 1.07
CA PHE A 15 -11.08 1.89 1.52
C PHE A 15 -11.52 0.54 0.96
N ASN A 16 -11.33 0.31 -0.35
CA ASN A 16 -11.68 -0.96 -0.98
C ASN A 16 -10.97 -2.16 -0.33
N TYR A 17 -9.75 -1.97 0.16
CA TYR A 17 -9.01 -3.04 0.84
C TYR A 17 -9.37 -3.16 2.33
N LEU A 18 -9.37 -2.05 3.06
CA LEU A 18 -9.54 -2.07 4.52
C LEU A 18 -11.01 -2.15 4.95
N GLY A 19 -11.93 -1.69 4.10
CA GLY A 19 -13.36 -1.58 4.41
C GLY A 19 -13.69 -0.54 5.49
N ILE A 20 -12.81 0.44 5.71
CA ILE A 20 -12.95 1.49 6.72
C ILE A 20 -12.58 2.84 6.13
N THR A 21 -13.27 3.90 6.54
CA THR A 21 -12.99 5.26 6.07
C THR A 21 -11.80 5.87 6.81
N ALA A 22 -11.16 6.88 6.20
CA ALA A 22 -10.11 7.65 6.88
C ALA A 22 -10.61 8.32 8.18
N THR A 23 -11.88 8.75 8.21
CA THR A 23 -12.51 9.35 9.39
C THR A 23 -12.59 8.32 10.54
N ASP A 24 -13.03 7.11 10.24
CA ASP A 24 -13.16 6.04 11.24
C ASP A 24 -11.78 5.60 11.74
N LEU A 25 -10.77 5.49 10.85
CA LEU A 25 -9.38 5.25 11.23
C LEU A 25 -8.84 6.35 12.17
N GLY A 26 -9.16 7.61 11.89
CA GLY A 26 -8.81 8.73 12.77
C GLY A 26 -9.48 8.62 14.14
N ALA A 27 -10.76 8.24 14.18
CA ALA A 27 -11.48 8.01 15.43
C ALA A 27 -10.89 6.84 16.25
N GLU A 28 -10.49 5.74 15.60
CA GLU A 28 -9.76 4.64 16.24
C GLU A 28 -8.42 5.11 16.81
N SER A 29 -7.68 5.93 16.04
CA SER A 29 -6.38 6.47 16.45
C SER A 29 -6.50 7.32 17.72
N VAL A 30 -7.53 8.19 17.80
CA VAL A 30 -7.80 9.01 18.99
C VAL A 30 -8.18 8.14 20.19
N LYS A 31 -9.01 7.12 20.00
CA LYS A 31 -9.42 6.21 21.10
C LYS A 31 -8.25 5.40 21.65
N ASN A 32 -7.29 5.02 20.78
CA ASN A 32 -6.15 4.18 21.14
C ASN A 32 -4.87 4.99 21.42
N ALA A 33 -4.99 6.30 21.66
CA ALA A 33 -3.84 7.20 21.81
C ALA A 33 -2.89 6.80 22.95
N GLU A 34 -3.41 6.19 24.03
CA GLU A 34 -2.62 5.80 25.21
C GLU A 34 -2.04 4.38 25.11
N ASP A 35 -2.66 3.49 24.33
CA ASP A 35 -2.29 2.06 24.31
C ASP A 35 -1.23 1.74 23.25
N ASN A 36 -1.21 2.48 22.14
CA ASN A 36 -0.44 2.15 20.93
C ASN A 36 0.07 3.40 20.20
N ASP A 37 0.31 4.49 20.93
CA ASP A 37 0.65 5.82 20.37
C ASP A 37 -0.38 6.34 19.34
N GLY A 38 -1.62 5.83 19.43
CA GLY A 38 -2.67 6.15 18.46
C GLY A 38 -2.53 5.48 17.10
N TRP A 39 -1.70 4.44 16.96
CA TRP A 39 -1.63 3.67 15.71
C TRP A 39 -2.94 2.90 15.45
N PRO A 40 -3.61 3.10 14.30
CA PRO A 40 -4.80 2.33 13.97
C PRO A 40 -4.41 0.93 13.49
N LYS A 41 -4.61 -0.08 14.37
CA LYS A 41 -4.27 -1.51 14.16
C LYS A 41 -4.79 -2.10 12.85
N LYS A 42 -5.85 -1.54 12.28
CA LYS A 42 -6.38 -1.96 10.97
C LYS A 42 -5.34 -1.86 9.85
N LEU A 43 -4.40 -0.91 9.95
CA LEU A 43 -3.30 -0.77 8.99
C LEU A 43 -2.31 -1.94 9.03
N ASP A 44 -2.24 -2.72 10.12
CA ASP A 44 -1.38 -3.90 10.22
C ASP A 44 -1.78 -4.99 9.23
N SER A 45 -3.01 -4.95 8.70
CA SER A 45 -3.47 -5.86 7.64
C SER A 45 -2.64 -5.78 6.34
N PHE A 46 -1.94 -4.67 6.09
CA PHE A 46 -1.00 -4.56 4.98
C PHE A 46 0.35 -5.24 5.26
N VAL A 47 0.73 -5.39 6.53
CA VAL A 47 2.07 -5.84 6.90
C VAL A 47 2.23 -7.34 6.60
N GLY A 48 3.30 -7.69 5.89
CA GLY A 48 3.58 -9.07 5.49
C GLY A 48 2.66 -9.62 4.40
N LYS A 49 1.71 -8.81 3.90
CA LYS A 49 0.78 -9.20 2.86
C LYS A 49 1.36 -8.94 1.47
N LYS A 50 1.18 -9.90 0.56
CA LYS A 50 1.57 -9.76 -0.85
C LYS A 50 0.41 -9.20 -1.67
N PHE A 51 0.74 -8.30 -2.58
CA PHE A 51 -0.21 -7.67 -3.49
C PHE A 51 0.38 -7.58 -4.89
N PHE A 52 -0.52 -7.61 -5.88
CA PHE A 52 -0.23 -7.17 -7.23
C PHE A 52 -0.71 -5.73 -7.40
N PHE A 53 0.20 -4.84 -7.79
CA PHE A 53 -0.09 -3.40 -7.92
C PHE A 53 -0.07 -2.96 -9.38
N LYS A 54 -1.10 -2.24 -9.80
CA LYS A 54 -0.99 -1.37 -10.98
C LYS A 54 -0.53 0.00 -10.51
N VAL A 55 0.65 0.43 -10.95
CA VAL A 55 1.29 1.68 -10.49
C VAL A 55 1.35 2.69 -11.63
N TRP A 56 1.01 3.95 -11.33
CA TRP A 56 1.30 5.11 -12.16
C TRP A 56 2.61 5.74 -11.69
N ILE A 57 3.55 5.91 -12.62
CA ILE A 57 4.86 6.49 -12.33
C ILE A 57 4.83 7.93 -12.82
N LYS A 58 5.04 8.88 -11.90
CA LYS A 58 5.29 10.29 -12.25
C LYS A 58 6.75 10.59 -11.98
N ILE A 59 7.50 10.77 -13.06
CA ILE A 59 8.88 11.28 -13.03
C ILE A 59 8.77 12.79 -13.07
N SER A 60 9.25 13.47 -12.03
CA SER A 60 9.33 14.94 -12.04
C SER A 60 10.67 15.35 -12.62
N GLU A 61 10.66 16.19 -13.65
CA GLU A 61 11.89 16.75 -14.23
C GLU A 61 12.56 17.78 -13.32
N TRP A 62 11.83 18.29 -12.32
CA TRP A 62 12.26 19.39 -11.45
C TRP A 62 12.46 19.01 -9.98
N ASN A 63 11.96 17.83 -9.57
CA ASN A 63 12.10 17.33 -8.20
C ASN A 63 12.64 15.90 -8.25
N VAL A 64 13.64 15.61 -7.43
CA VAL A 64 14.40 14.34 -7.36
C VAL A 64 13.54 13.14 -6.89
N PHE A 65 12.22 13.29 -6.79
CA PHE A 65 11.30 12.29 -6.27
C PHE A 65 10.42 11.73 -7.38
N THR A 66 10.68 10.48 -7.75
CA THR A 66 9.73 9.68 -8.51
C THR A 66 8.56 9.34 -7.59
N SER A 67 7.35 9.76 -7.97
CA SER A 67 6.13 9.39 -7.25
C SER A 67 5.53 8.14 -7.89
N LEU A 68 5.32 7.11 -7.08
CA LEU A 68 4.71 5.84 -7.48
C LEU A 68 3.32 5.73 -6.85
N THR A 69 2.29 5.98 -7.63
CA THR A 69 0.90 5.97 -7.16
C THR A 69 0.22 4.67 -7.53
N VAL A 70 -0.38 3.98 -6.55
CA VAL A 70 -1.21 2.81 -6.79
C VAL A 70 -2.53 3.25 -7.43
N GLN A 71 -2.83 2.69 -8.61
CA GLN A 71 -4.12 2.91 -9.28
C GLN A 71 -5.13 1.80 -8.98
N LYS A 72 -4.62 0.59 -8.73
CA LYS A 72 -5.36 -0.62 -8.35
C LYS A 72 -4.43 -1.55 -7.60
N MET A 73 -4.96 -2.29 -6.63
CA MET A 73 -4.25 -3.35 -5.95
C MET A 73 -5.16 -4.56 -5.72
N THR A 74 -4.57 -5.74 -5.64
CA THR A 74 -5.28 -6.98 -5.33
C THR A 74 -4.35 -7.96 -4.61
N ASP A 75 -4.91 -8.72 -3.68
CA ASP A 75 -4.27 -9.85 -3.02
C ASP A 75 -4.88 -11.20 -3.42
N ASP A 76 -5.65 -11.25 -4.51
CA ASP A 76 -6.25 -12.47 -5.04
C ASP A 76 -5.15 -13.51 -5.34
N PRO A 77 -5.15 -14.67 -4.65
CA PRO A 77 -4.14 -15.71 -4.84
C PRO A 77 -4.01 -16.17 -6.29
N THR A 78 -5.11 -16.19 -7.05
CA THR A 78 -5.12 -16.61 -8.46
C THR A 78 -4.32 -15.64 -9.33
N ILE A 79 -4.46 -14.34 -9.08
CA ILE A 79 -3.72 -13.30 -9.79
C ILE A 79 -2.25 -13.32 -9.35
N LEU A 80 -2.00 -13.45 -8.05
CA LEU A 80 -0.64 -13.52 -7.52
C LEU A 80 0.12 -14.72 -8.10
N ASP A 81 -0.48 -15.91 -8.14
CA ASP A 81 0.15 -17.11 -8.70
C ASP A 81 0.41 -16.98 -10.20
N LYS A 82 -0.52 -16.37 -10.94
CA LYS A 82 -0.34 -16.13 -12.38
C LYS A 82 0.88 -15.26 -12.69
N TYR A 83 1.18 -14.28 -11.84
CA TYR A 83 2.26 -13.29 -12.07
C TYR A 83 3.52 -13.50 -11.21
N SER A 84 3.51 -14.45 -10.26
CA SER A 84 4.65 -14.72 -9.37
C SER A 84 5.83 -15.42 -10.06
N VAL A 85 5.61 -16.01 -11.25
CA VAL A 85 6.60 -16.87 -11.93
C VAL A 85 7.57 -16.11 -12.84
N HIS A 86 7.31 -14.85 -13.20
CA HIS A 86 8.19 -14.09 -14.11
C HIS A 86 9.27 -13.31 -13.36
N ARG A 87 10.30 -14.00 -12.85
CA ARG A 87 11.62 -13.37 -12.73
C ARG A 87 12.17 -13.24 -14.14
N HIS A 88 12.15 -12.03 -14.70
CA HIS A 88 12.94 -11.75 -15.89
C HIS A 88 14.40 -12.15 -15.60
N PRO A 89 15.06 -12.95 -16.48
CA PRO A 89 16.51 -13.06 -16.43
C PRO A 89 17.05 -11.63 -16.50
N GLN A 90 17.91 -11.28 -15.55
CA GLN A 90 18.70 -10.06 -15.64
C GLN A 90 19.52 -10.19 -16.93
N VAL A 91 19.22 -9.36 -17.93
CA VAL A 91 20.02 -9.22 -19.16
C VAL A 91 21.17 -8.28 -18.87
#